data_AF-A0A3M1JCE5-F1
#
_entry.id   AF-A0A3M1JCE5-F1
#
_cell.length_a   1.000
_cell.length_b   1.000
_cell.length_c   1.000
_cell.angle_alpha   90.00
_cell.angle_beta   90.00
_cell.angle_gamma   90.00
#
_symmetry.space_group_name_H-M   'P 1'
#
loop_
_entity.id
_entity.type
_entity.pdbx_description
1 polymer ?
#
loop_
_entity_poly.entity_id
_entity_poly.type
_entity_poly.pdbx_seq_one_letter_code
_entity_poly.pdbx_strand_id
1 'polypeptide(L)'
;EENIFDLQAGCFVAQRPAHPHYLSERQAALLAELFRYRLDTVHDFQLSSTDRRVLLDQLVQYYQFHLEGMGEIHAHQILKAVF
;
A
#
# COMPACT_ATOMS: atom_id res chain seq x y z
N GLU A 1 -14.51 -1.37 14.38
CA GLU A 1 -13.11 -1.76 14.15
C GLU A 1 -12.53 -0.84 13.09
N GLU A 2 -11.26 -0.48 13.18
CA GLU A 2 -10.60 0.42 12.23
C GLU A 2 -10.11 -0.39 11.03
N ASN A 3 -10.97 -0.52 10.03
CA ASN A 3 -10.74 -1.44 8.91
C ASN A 3 -10.27 -0.74 7.64
N ILE A 4 -10.17 0.59 7.63
CA ILE A 4 -9.72 1.40 6.49
C ILE A 4 -8.34 1.97 6.84
N PHE A 5 -7.45 2.13 5.87
CA PHE A 5 -6.16 2.81 6.10
C PHE A 5 -6.12 4.15 5.37
N ASP A 6 -5.94 5.24 6.11
CA ASP A 6 -5.77 6.57 5.53
C ASP A 6 -4.32 6.76 5.08
N LEU A 7 -4.09 7.01 3.80
CA LEU A 7 -2.74 7.14 3.23
C LEU A 7 -2.13 8.51 3.49
N GLN A 8 -2.92 9.54 3.80
CA GLN A 8 -2.40 10.86 4.17
C GLN A 8 -2.12 10.95 5.66
N ALA A 9 -3.04 10.44 6.49
CA ALA A 9 -2.86 10.44 7.94
C ALA A 9 -1.92 9.32 8.43
N GLY A 10 -1.75 8.26 7.63
CA GLY A 10 -0.85 7.15 7.91
C GLY A 10 -1.33 6.23 9.04
N CYS A 11 -2.64 6.13 9.24
CA CYS A 11 -3.23 5.33 10.31
C CYS A 11 -4.49 4.57 9.84
N PHE A 12 -4.86 3.55 10.61
CA PHE A 12 -6.16 2.90 10.43
C PHE A 12 -7.27 3.79 11.00
N VAL A 13 -8.41 3.81 10.32
CA VAL A 13 -9.58 4.63 10.66
C VAL A 13 -10.86 3.82 10.56
N ALA A 14 -11.85 4.18 11.38
CA ALA A 14 -13.14 3.49 11.42
C ALA A 14 -14.10 3.91 10.28
N GLN A 15 -13.86 5.06 9.63
CA GLN A 15 -14.71 5.59 8.58
C GLN A 15 -13.88 6.09 7.41
N ARG A 16 -14.47 6.06 6.21
CA ARG A 16 -13.82 6.52 4.99
C ARG A 16 -13.48 8.03 5.10
N PRO A 17 -12.23 8.42 4.84
CA PRO A 17 -11.85 9.84 4.77
C PRO A 17 -12.58 10.59 3.64
N ALA A 18 -12.65 11.92 3.74
CA ALA A 18 -13.30 12.77 2.74
C ALA A 18 -12.53 12.86 1.40
N HIS A 19 -11.28 12.42 1.37
CA HIS A 19 -10.41 12.41 0.19
C HIS A 19 -10.26 10.99 -0.39
N PRO A 20 -9.77 10.84 -1.64
CA PRO A 20 -9.65 9.52 -2.26
C PRO A 20 -8.45 8.69 -1.79
N HIS A 21 -7.53 9.28 -1.00
CA HIS A 21 -6.28 8.64 -0.60
C HIS A 21 -6.44 7.73 0.62
N TYR A 22 -7.07 6.58 0.41
CA TYR A 22 -7.23 5.55 1.45
C TYR A 22 -7.27 4.15 0.84
N LEU A 23 -6.93 3.15 1.65
CA LEU A 23 -7.14 1.75 1.34
C LEU A 23 -8.51 1.30 1.82
N SER A 24 -9.30 0.71 0.93
CA SER A 24 -10.55 0.03 1.29
C SER A 24 -10.31 -1.12 2.28
N GLU A 25 -11.37 -1.62 2.92
CA GLU A 25 -11.24 -2.68 3.93
C GLU A 25 -10.45 -3.91 3.46
N ARG A 26 -10.70 -4.37 2.22
CA ARG A 26 -9.95 -5.48 1.63
C ARG A 26 -8.46 -5.17 1.49
N GLN A 27 -8.12 -3.97 1.02
CA GLN A 27 -6.73 -3.57 0.79
C GLN A 27 -6.00 -3.29 2.10
N ALA A 28 -6.68 -2.68 3.06
CA ALA A 28 -6.17 -2.42 4.40
C ALA A 28 -5.89 -3.73 5.16
N ALA A 29 -6.75 -4.76 4.99
CA ALA A 29 -6.49 -6.09 5.52
C ALA A 29 -5.22 -6.72 4.94
N LEU A 30 -4.97 -6.59 3.63
CA LEU A 30 -3.73 -7.06 3.00
C LEU A 30 -2.49 -6.31 3.50
N LEU A 31 -2.60 -4.98 3.71
CA LEU A 31 -1.53 -4.19 4.30
C LEU A 31 -1.24 -4.63 5.74
N ALA A 32 -2.29 -4.84 6.55
CA ALA A 32 -2.16 -5.33 7.91
C ALA A 32 -1.55 -6.74 7.95
N GLU A 33 -1.91 -7.61 7.01
CA GLU A 33 -1.29 -8.93 6.88
C GLU A 33 0.18 -8.83 6.52
N LEU A 34 0.54 -7.99 5.53
CA LEU A 34 1.93 -7.73 5.14
C LEU A 34 2.80 -7.32 6.34
N PHE A 35 2.30 -6.45 7.23
CA PHE A 35 3.03 -6.03 8.43
C PHE A 35 3.30 -7.15 9.45
N ARG A 36 2.63 -8.30 9.32
CA ARG A 36 2.90 -9.47 10.17
C ARG A 36 4.07 -10.30 9.67
N TYR A 37 4.49 -10.11 8.42
CA TYR A 37 5.63 -10.82 7.85
C TYR A 37 6.93 -10.06 8.14
N ARG A 38 8.00 -10.82 8.33
CA ARG A 38 9.36 -10.28 8.36
C ARG A 38 9.94 -10.31 6.95
N LEU A 39 10.98 -9.53 6.70
CA LEU A 39 11.64 -9.49 5.39
C LEU A 39 12.16 -10.87 4.93
N ASP A 40 12.61 -11.72 5.86
CA ASP A 40 13.08 -13.07 5.58
C ASP A 40 11.93 -14.07 5.31
N THR A 41 10.71 -13.79 5.78
CA THR A 41 9.53 -14.66 5.61
C THR A 41 8.49 -14.10 4.66
N VAL A 42 8.69 -12.90 4.09
CA VAL A 42 7.69 -12.23 3.24
C VAL A 42 7.39 -13.00 1.94
N HIS A 43 8.26 -13.93 1.55
CA HIS A 43 8.03 -14.81 0.41
C HIS A 43 6.89 -15.81 0.64
N ASP A 44 6.50 -16.06 1.90
CA ASP A 44 5.33 -16.88 2.24
C ASP A 44 4.02 -16.11 2.09
N PHE A 45 4.07 -14.77 2.00
CA PHE A 45 2.88 -13.94 1.81
C PHE A 45 2.31 -14.11 0.40
N GLN A 46 1.22 -14.87 0.31
CA GLN A 46 0.56 -15.16 -0.95
C GLN A 46 -0.32 -14.00 -1.38
N LEU A 47 0.08 -13.30 -2.43
CA LEU A 47 -0.71 -12.26 -3.08
C LEU A 47 -1.01 -12.62 -4.52
N SER A 48 -2.22 -12.32 -4.97
CA SER A 48 -2.51 -12.32 -6.40
C SER A 48 -1.64 -11.26 -7.10
N SER A 49 -1.30 -11.48 -8.38
CA SER A 49 -0.55 -10.49 -9.16
C SER A 49 -1.23 -9.12 -9.20
N THR A 50 -2.57 -9.10 -9.17
CA THR A 50 -3.37 -7.89 -9.12
C THR A 50 -3.26 -7.19 -7.76
N ASP A 51 -3.47 -7.92 -6.66
CA ASP A 51 -3.41 -7.33 -5.33
C ASP A 51 -2.00 -6.85 -4.97
N ARG A 52 -0.97 -7.60 -5.37
CA ARG A 52 0.43 -7.17 -5.23
C ARG A 52 0.69 -5.84 -5.94
N ARG A 53 0.14 -5.69 -7.15
CA ARG A 53 0.31 -4.46 -7.95
C ARG A 53 -0.38 -3.28 -7.28
N VAL A 54 -1.62 -3.48 -6.86
CA VAL A 54 -2.40 -2.46 -6.14
C VAL A 54 -1.70 -2.07 -4.85
N LEU A 55 -1.31 -3.02 -4.01
CA LEU A 55 -0.68 -2.73 -2.72
C LEU A 55 0.65 -1.99 -2.88
N LEU A 56 1.47 -2.37 -3.88
CA LEU A 56 2.71 -1.67 -4.19
C LEU A 56 2.46 -0.21 -4.61
N ASP A 57 1.51 0.01 -5.54
CA ASP A 57 1.21 1.36 -6.03
C ASP A 57 0.72 2.25 -4.87
N GLN A 58 -0.05 1.70 -3.92
CA GLN A 58 -0.52 2.41 -2.73
C GLN A 58 0.59 2.67 -1.71
N LEU A 59 1.52 1.73 -1.51
CA LEU A 59 2.70 1.94 -0.65
C LEU A 59 3.60 3.05 -1.20
N VAL A 60 3.80 3.10 -2.51
CA VAL A 60 4.55 4.20 -3.15
C VAL A 60 3.85 5.53 -2.88
N GLN A 61 2.53 5.60 -3.07
CA GLN A 61 1.76 6.81 -2.77
C GLN A 61 1.84 7.22 -1.29
N TYR A 62 1.77 6.26 -0.36
CA TYR A 62 1.97 6.51 1.07
C TYR A 62 3.32 7.17 1.34
N TYR A 63 4.41 6.61 0.82
CA TYR A 63 5.75 7.18 1.02
C TYR A 63 5.90 8.56 0.36
N GLN A 64 5.25 8.83 -0.76
CA GLN A 64 5.23 10.17 -1.37
C GLN A 64 4.57 11.21 -0.46
N PHE A 65 3.54 10.84 0.32
CA PHE A 65 2.94 11.74 1.30
C PHE A 65 3.85 11.99 2.52
N HIS A 66 4.70 11.03 2.88
CA HIS A 66 5.42 11.03 4.16
C HIS A 66 6.92 11.30 4.06
N LEU A 67 7.53 11.20 2.88
CA LEU A 67 8.95 11.45 2.65
C LEU A 67 9.14 12.74 1.87
N GLU A 68 9.67 13.77 2.53
CA GLU A 68 10.01 15.03 1.88
C GLU A 68 11.01 14.82 0.73
N GLY A 69 10.76 15.47 -0.40
CA GLY A 69 11.61 15.38 -1.58
C GLY A 69 11.46 14.10 -2.39
N MET A 70 10.58 13.18 -1.99
CA MET A 70 10.25 12.00 -2.81
C MET A 70 9.40 12.41 -4.01
N GLY A 71 10.05 12.52 -5.18
CA GLY A 71 9.37 12.77 -6.46
C GLY A 71 8.56 11.59 -6.97
N GLU A 72 8.11 11.66 -8.22
CA GLU A 72 7.44 10.53 -8.88
C GLU A 72 8.40 9.35 -9.07
N ILE A 73 8.12 8.21 -8.42
CA ILE A 73 8.89 6.98 -8.62
C ILE A 73 8.29 6.20 -9.79
N HIS A 74 8.86 6.33 -10.98
CA HIS A 74 8.46 5.55 -12.15
C HIS A 74 9.10 4.14 -12.22
N ALA A 75 9.98 3.79 -11.29
CA ALA A 75 10.72 2.51 -11.33
C ALA A 75 9.78 1.28 -11.40
N HIS A 76 8.67 1.32 -10.65
CA HIS A 76 7.66 0.26 -10.66
C HIS A 76 6.85 0.21 -11.98
N GLN A 77 6.74 1.32 -12.71
CA GLN A 77 6.09 1.39 -14.03
C GLN A 77 7.03 0.88 -15.13
N ILE A 78 8.32 1.22 -15.05
CA ILE A 78 9.34 0.76 -16.00
C ILE A 78 9.50 -0.76 -15.91
N LEU A 79 9.56 -1.34 -14.70
CA LEU A 79 9.61 -2.79 -14.51
C LEU A 79 8.36 -3.52 -15.06
N LYS A 80 7.17 -2.89 -15.02
CA LYS A 80 5.93 -3.43 -15.63
C LYS A 80 5.92 -3.34 -17.17
N ALA A 81 6.77 -2.53 -17.79
CA ALA A 81 6.81 -2.35 -19.24
C ALA A 81 7.77 -3.35 -19.93
N VAL A 82 8.69 -3.94 -19.17
CA VAL A 82 9.73 -4.86 -19.67
C VAL A 82 9.39 -6.33 -19.40
N PHE A 83 8.44 -6.61 -18.48
CA PHE A 83 7.99 -7.95 -18.08
C PHE A 83 6.45 -8.01 -17.98
#